data_AF-A0A6B0SX72-F1
#
_entry.id   AF-A0A6B0SX72-F1
#
_cell.length_a   1.000
_cell.length_b   1.000
_cell.length_c   1.000
_cell.angle_alpha   90.00
_cell.angle_beta   90.00
_cell.angle_gamma   90.00
#
_symmetry.space_group_name_H-M   'P 1'
#
loop_
_entity.id
_entity.type
_entity.pdbx_description
1 polymer ?
#
loop_
_entity_poly.entity_id
_entity_poly.type
_entity_poly.pdbx_seq_one_letter_code
_entity_poly.pdbx_strand_id
1 'polypeptide(L)'
;MPVYSGKAAVEAGYAQAQQEGVPFFGIEEYEEGYAVTYDLLPADEQLAPTARKEVQTRLTAEVEDIVGDSELATVEVSKSVNDSLGNVSLLETEASARRIARAIAPIVLDAANWDDR
;
A
#
# COMPACT_ATOMS: atom_id res chain seq x y z
N MET A 1 -8.02 6.36 -5.49
CA MET A 1 -7.60 5.43 -4.43
C MET A 1 -8.53 5.58 -3.25
N PRO A 2 -9.21 4.51 -2.82
CA PRO A 2 -10.10 4.56 -1.65
C PRO A 2 -9.31 4.91 -0.38
N VAL A 3 -9.98 5.64 0.51
CA VAL A 3 -9.51 5.91 1.87
C VAL A 3 -10.53 5.27 2.81
N TYR A 4 -10.05 4.44 3.72
CA TYR A 4 -10.85 3.69 4.67
C TYR A 4 -10.62 4.25 6.07
N SER A 5 -11.63 4.95 6.60
CA SER A 5 -11.55 5.52 7.95
C SER A 5 -11.92 4.48 9.00
N GLY A 6 -10.90 3.99 9.71
CA GLY A 6 -11.03 3.01 10.77
C GLY A 6 -11.26 1.57 10.31
N LYS A 7 -11.10 0.65 11.27
CA LYS A 7 -11.07 -0.80 11.05
C LYS A 7 -12.30 -1.36 10.33
N ALA A 8 -13.50 -0.89 10.68
CA ALA A 8 -14.73 -1.40 10.07
C ALA A 8 -14.81 -1.10 8.56
N ALA A 9 -14.29 0.05 8.11
CA ALA A 9 -14.25 0.40 6.69
C ALA A 9 -13.23 -0.46 5.94
N VAL A 10 -12.07 -0.74 6.56
CA VAL A 10 -11.04 -1.63 6.00
C VAL A 10 -11.59 -3.05 5.86
N GLU A 11 -12.22 -3.60 6.89
CA GLU A 11 -12.81 -4.95 6.87
C GLU A 11 -13.89 -5.08 5.79
N ALA A 12 -14.76 -4.07 5.63
CA ALA A 12 -15.77 -4.05 4.58
C ALA A 12 -15.15 -4.01 3.17
N GLY A 13 -14.14 -3.16 2.97
CA GLY A 13 -13.42 -3.08 1.70
C GLY A 13 -12.69 -4.38 1.35
N TYR A 14 -12.07 -5.02 2.34
CA TYR A 14 -11.40 -6.29 2.16
C TYR A 14 -12.37 -7.43 1.86
N ALA A 15 -13.51 -7.50 2.56
CA ALA A 15 -14.56 -8.49 2.28
C ALA A 15 -15.14 -8.33 0.87
N GLN A 16 -15.30 -7.08 0.40
CA GLN A 16 -15.71 -6.80 -0.98
C GLN A 16 -14.66 -7.29 -1.99
N ALA A 17 -13.37 -6.98 -1.76
CA ALA A 17 -12.28 -7.44 -2.62
C ALA A 17 -12.25 -8.98 -2.75
N GLN A 18 -12.47 -9.70 -1.64
CA GLN A 18 -12.59 -11.16 -1.64
C GLN A 18 -13.79 -11.67 -2.41
N GLN A 19 -14.95 -11.00 -2.28
CA GLN A 19 -16.15 -11.38 -3.01
C GLN A 19 -15.98 -11.19 -4.52
N GLU A 20 -15.25 -10.15 -4.91
CA GLU A 20 -15.00 -9.80 -6.31
C GLU A 20 -13.79 -10.54 -6.92
N GLY A 21 -12.96 -11.19 -6.10
CA GLY A 21 -11.75 -11.87 -6.56
C GLY A 21 -10.69 -10.90 -7.09
N VAL A 22 -10.59 -9.72 -6.49
CA VAL A 22 -9.68 -8.64 -6.93
C VAL A 22 -8.76 -8.23 -5.79
N PRO A 23 -7.56 -7.70 -6.08
CA PRO A 23 -6.68 -7.19 -5.03
C PRO A 23 -7.33 -6.16 -4.13
N PHE A 24 -7.05 -6.23 -2.83
CA PHE A 24 -7.29 -5.11 -1.93
C PHE A 24 -6.16 -4.09 -2.09
N PHE A 25 -6.50 -2.83 -2.32
CA PHE A 25 -5.52 -1.74 -2.33
C PHE A 25 -6.18 -0.46 -1.84
N GLY A 26 -5.59 0.17 -0.83
CA GLY A 26 -6.16 1.39 -0.27
C GLY A 26 -5.28 2.13 0.70
N ILE A 27 -5.82 3.27 1.14
CA ILE A 27 -5.28 4.04 2.24
C ILE A 27 -6.15 3.78 3.46
N GLU A 28 -5.54 3.51 4.59
CA GLU A 28 -6.20 3.30 5.87
C GLU A 28 -5.92 4.53 6.74
N GLU A 29 -6.96 5.08 7.35
CA GLU A 29 -6.87 6.21 8.28
C GLU A 29 -7.13 5.71 9.70
N TYR A 30 -6.16 5.98 10.58
CA TYR A 30 -6.13 5.62 12.00
C TYR A 30 -5.87 6.86 12.85
N GLU A 31 -6.02 6.74 14.17
CA GLU A 31 -5.71 7.83 15.11
C GLU A 31 -4.24 8.25 15.04
N GLU A 32 -3.35 7.33 14.70
CA GLU A 32 -1.90 7.53 14.62
C GLU A 32 -1.43 8.03 13.24
N GLY A 33 -2.35 8.23 12.29
CA GLY A 33 -2.06 8.71 10.94
C GLY A 33 -2.61 7.80 9.84
N TYR A 34 -1.88 7.69 8.75
CA TYR A 34 -2.30 6.98 7.55
C TYR A 34 -1.38 5.79 7.24
N ALA A 35 -1.95 4.77 6.64
CA ALA A 35 -1.23 3.65 6.06
C ALA A 35 -1.65 3.40 4.62
N VAL A 36 -0.74 2.92 3.79
CA VAL A 36 -1.02 2.39 2.45
C VAL A 36 -0.87 0.88 2.52
N THR A 37 -1.92 0.16 2.16
CA THR A 37 -1.92 -1.31 2.16
C THR A 37 -2.29 -1.82 0.78
N TYR A 38 -1.58 -2.86 0.35
CA TYR A 38 -2.02 -3.72 -0.75
C TYR A 38 -2.00 -5.18 -0.30
N ASP A 39 -2.99 -5.95 -0.75
CA ASP A 39 -3.09 -7.39 -0.54
C ASP A 39 -3.64 -8.04 -1.82
N LEU A 40 -2.84 -8.93 -2.41
CA LEU A 40 -3.16 -9.70 -3.61
C LEU A 40 -3.86 -11.03 -3.28
N LEU A 41 -3.90 -11.43 -2.01
CA LEU A 41 -4.52 -12.68 -1.58
C LEU A 41 -6.00 -12.81 -1.93
N PRO A 42 -6.83 -11.73 -1.89
CA PRO A 42 -8.20 -11.82 -2.35
C PRO A 42 -8.35 -12.23 -3.82
N ALA A 43 -7.32 -12.03 -4.65
CA ALA A 43 -7.27 -12.47 -6.04
C ALA A 43 -6.56 -13.83 -6.24
N ASP A 44 -6.04 -14.44 -5.18
CA ASP A 44 -5.17 -15.64 -5.22
C ASP A 44 -3.85 -15.45 -5.99
N GLU A 45 -3.33 -14.21 -5.96
CA GLU A 45 -2.15 -13.79 -6.72
C GLU A 45 -1.00 -13.38 -5.78
N GLN A 46 0.21 -13.30 -6.35
CA GLN A 46 1.36 -12.66 -5.73
C GLN A 46 2.16 -11.86 -6.76
N LEU A 47 2.96 -10.90 -6.31
CA LEU A 47 3.87 -10.15 -7.18
C LEU A 47 4.97 -11.08 -7.69
N ALA A 48 5.22 -11.00 -9.00
CA ALA A 48 6.41 -11.56 -9.59
C ALA A 48 7.67 -10.98 -8.91
N PRO A 49 8.77 -11.76 -8.77
CA PRO A 49 9.96 -11.31 -8.05
C PRO A 49 10.55 -9.98 -8.55
N THR A 50 10.45 -9.72 -9.86
CA THR A 50 10.88 -8.46 -10.47
C THR A 50 10.00 -7.29 -10.06
N ALA A 51 8.68 -7.47 -10.05
CA ALA A 51 7.71 -6.48 -9.63
C ALA A 51 7.82 -6.18 -8.14
N ARG A 52 7.97 -7.21 -7.29
CA ARG A 52 8.21 -7.05 -5.85
C ARG A 52 9.45 -6.19 -5.59
N LYS A 53 10.56 -6.47 -6.28
CA LYS A 53 11.79 -5.70 -6.14
C LYS A 53 11.58 -4.24 -6.55
N GLU A 54 10.85 -4.00 -7.64
CA GLU A 54 10.53 -2.65 -8.10
C GLU A 54 9.67 -1.88 -7.10
N VAL A 55 8.63 -2.51 -6.55
CA VAL A 55 7.81 -1.94 -5.46
C VAL A 55 8.69 -1.56 -4.28
N GLN A 56 9.58 -2.46 -3.85
CA GLN A 56 10.48 -2.18 -2.73
C GLN A 56 11.39 -0.97 -3.01
N THR A 57 11.95 -0.87 -4.22
CA THR A 57 12.79 0.27 -4.62
C THR A 57 12.00 1.58 -4.64
N ARG A 58 10.82 1.61 -5.26
CA ARG A 58 9.99 2.84 -5.30
C ARG A 58 9.54 3.26 -3.91
N LEU A 59 9.12 2.31 -3.07
CA LEU A 59 8.76 2.61 -1.69
C LEU A 59 9.93 3.14 -0.87
N THR A 60 11.14 2.66 -1.08
CA THR A 60 12.31 3.23 -0.39
C THR A 60 12.51 4.68 -0.81
N ALA A 61 12.53 4.97 -2.11
CA ALA A 61 12.73 6.34 -2.60
C ALA A 61 11.65 7.32 -2.11
N GLU A 62 10.37 6.94 -2.18
CA GLU A 62 9.28 7.82 -1.73
C GLU A 62 9.32 8.07 -0.21
N VAL A 63 9.68 7.06 0.59
CA VAL A 63 9.81 7.22 2.04
C VAL A 63 11.02 8.10 2.39
N GLU A 64 12.16 7.92 1.71
CA GLU A 64 13.33 8.78 1.89
C GLU A 64 13.02 10.25 1.55
N ASP A 65 12.28 10.48 0.46
CA ASP A 65 11.82 11.82 0.08
C ASP A 65 10.89 12.44 1.12
N ILE A 66 9.94 11.67 1.68
CA ILE A 66 8.99 12.16 2.69
C ILE A 66 9.71 12.47 4.01
N VAL A 67 10.57 11.57 4.47
CA VAL A 67 11.34 11.75 5.72
C VAL A 67 12.37 12.88 5.58
N GLY A 68 12.92 13.08 4.38
CA GLY A 68 13.86 14.16 4.07
C GLY A 68 13.21 15.53 3.90
N ASP A 69 11.87 15.60 3.80
CA ASP A 69 11.13 16.84 3.64
C ASP A 69 10.74 17.42 5.01
N SER A 70 11.36 18.57 5.34
CA SER A 70 11.11 19.28 6.59
C SER A 70 9.68 19.80 6.76
N GLU A 71 8.90 19.91 5.67
CA GLU A 71 7.49 20.29 5.71
C GLU A 71 6.55 19.09 5.97
N LEU A 72 7.06 17.86 5.81
CA LEU A 72 6.32 16.60 5.99
C LEU A 72 6.76 15.81 7.24
N ALA A 73 7.42 16.49 8.19
CA ALA A 73 8.21 15.99 9.32
C ALA A 73 7.73 14.70 10.04
N THR A 74 7.75 13.56 9.34
CA THR A 74 7.39 12.25 9.90
C THR A 74 8.53 11.72 10.75
N VAL A 75 8.24 11.40 12.01
CA VAL A 75 9.24 10.92 12.99
C VAL A 75 9.71 9.49 12.69
N GLU A 76 8.84 8.64 12.14
CA GLU A 76 9.17 7.25 11.79
C GLU A 76 8.14 6.70 10.79
N VAL A 77 8.58 6.17 9.64
CA VAL A 77 7.71 5.47 8.67
C VAL A 77 8.03 3.98 8.73
N SER A 78 7.02 3.15 8.95
CA SER A 78 7.17 1.69 8.95
C SER A 78 6.81 1.12 7.58
N LYS A 79 7.57 0.11 7.12
CA LYS A 79 7.34 -0.54 5.82
C LYS A 79 7.53 -2.05 5.92
N SER A 80 6.57 -2.80 5.37
CA SER A 80 6.70 -4.23 5.09
C SER A 80 6.27 -4.53 3.65
N VAL A 81 7.03 -5.39 2.96
CA VAL A 81 6.78 -5.80 1.58
C VAL A 81 7.11 -7.29 1.46
N ASN A 82 6.08 -8.11 1.27
CA ASN A 82 6.22 -9.51 0.88
C ASN A 82 5.64 -9.73 -0.52
N ASP A 83 5.53 -10.99 -0.95
CA ASP A 83 5.10 -11.33 -2.30
C ASP A 83 3.63 -10.94 -2.56
N SER A 84 2.73 -11.06 -1.58
CA SER A 84 1.30 -10.81 -1.78
C SER A 84 0.74 -9.62 -0.96
N LEU A 85 1.46 -9.13 0.04
CA LEU A 85 1.04 -8.11 0.99
C LEU A 85 2.15 -7.08 1.20
N GLY A 86 1.78 -5.81 1.20
CA GLY A 86 2.66 -4.75 1.65
C GLY A 86 1.89 -3.65 2.36
N ASN A 87 2.60 -3.04 3.32
CA ASN A 87 2.07 -1.99 4.16
C ASN A 87 3.15 -0.91 4.34
N VAL A 88 2.75 0.35 4.22
CA VAL A 88 3.54 1.51 4.64
C VAL A 88 2.70 2.32 5.59
N SER A 89 3.11 2.45 6.85
CA SER A 89 2.31 3.04 7.93
C SER A 89 3.07 4.17 8.65
N LEU A 90 2.37 4.84 9.58
CA LEU A 90 2.86 5.99 10.34
C LEU A 90 3.08 7.23 9.46
N LEU A 91 2.28 7.38 8.40
CA LEU A 91 2.30 8.57 7.56
C LEU A 91 1.45 9.65 8.23
N GLU A 92 2.01 10.83 8.45
CA GLU A 92 1.32 11.91 9.17
C GLU A 92 0.14 12.52 8.40
N THR A 93 0.18 12.46 7.06
CA THR A 93 -0.84 13.10 6.22
C THR A 93 -1.38 12.16 5.15
N GLU A 94 -2.66 12.35 4.81
CA GLU A 94 -3.29 11.69 3.67
C GLU A 94 -2.54 12.01 2.36
N ALA A 95 -1.95 13.20 2.25
CA ALA A 95 -1.19 13.61 1.07
C ALA A 95 0.05 12.71 0.86
N SER A 96 0.80 12.43 1.93
CA SER A 96 1.94 11.49 1.90
C SER A 96 1.48 10.07 1.54
N ALA A 97 0.38 9.60 2.13
CA ALA A 97 -0.20 8.30 1.79
C ALA A 97 -0.67 8.21 0.33
N ARG A 98 -1.31 9.26 -0.19
CA ARG A 98 -1.70 9.33 -1.61
C ARG A 98 -0.50 9.37 -2.54
N ARG A 99 0.58 10.04 -2.16
CA ARG A 99 1.84 10.06 -2.91
C ARG A 99 2.41 8.65 -3.04
N ILE A 100 2.60 7.95 -1.92
CA ILE A 100 3.08 6.56 -1.89
C ILE A 100 2.15 5.63 -2.69
N ALA A 101 0.84 5.69 -2.44
CA ALA A 101 -0.14 4.88 -3.15
C ALA A 101 -0.05 5.04 -4.67
N ARG A 102 0.10 6.28 -5.16
CA ARG A 102 0.25 6.56 -6.60
C ARG A 102 1.55 6.01 -7.19
N ALA A 103 2.62 5.97 -6.41
CA ALA A 103 3.92 5.47 -6.89
C ALA A 103 3.92 3.96 -7.14
N ILE A 104 3.20 3.19 -6.31
CA ILE A 104 3.20 1.72 -6.37
C ILE A 104 1.98 1.11 -7.07
N ALA A 105 0.83 1.79 -7.08
CA ALA A 105 -0.40 1.26 -7.68
C ALA A 105 -0.23 0.79 -9.13
N PRO A 106 0.51 1.48 -10.02
CA PRO A 106 0.72 1.02 -11.39
C PRO A 106 1.50 -0.29 -11.50
N ILE A 107 2.25 -0.70 -10.47
CA ILE A 107 2.95 -1.98 -10.44
C ILE A 107 2.05 -3.04 -9.80
N VAL A 108 1.53 -2.72 -8.60
CA VAL A 108 0.79 -3.67 -7.78
C VAL A 108 -0.54 -4.08 -8.40
N LEU A 109 -1.21 -3.17 -9.12
CA LEU A 109 -2.52 -3.42 -9.73
C LEU A 109 -2.45 -3.85 -11.20
N ASP A 110 -1.25 -4.03 -11.74
CA ASP A 110 -1.08 -4.53 -13.11
C ASP A 110 -0.90 -6.04 -13.09
N ALA A 111 -1.88 -6.76 -13.66
CA ALA A 111 -1.87 -8.22 -13.73
C ALA A 111 -0.66 -8.79 -14.48
N ALA A 112 0.02 -8.01 -15.33
CA ALA A 112 1.26 -8.44 -15.97
C ALA A 112 2.43 -8.60 -14.96
N ASN A 113 2.27 -8.08 -13.75
CA ASN A 113 3.25 -8.16 -12.67
C ASN A 113 2.91 -9.23 -11.63
N TRP A 114 1.88 -10.04 -11.86
CA TRP A 114 1.46 -11.11 -10.95
C TRP A 114 1.95 -12.48 -11.43
N ASP A 115 2.13 -13.38 -10.46
CA ASP A 115 2.34 -14.81 -10.64
C ASP A 115 1.29 -15.55 -9.79
N ASP A 116 0.87 -16.73 -10.25
CA ASP A 116 0.03 -17.64 -9.46
C ASP A 116 0.73 -17.97 -8.12
N ARG A 117 -0.06 -18.07 -7.05
CA ARG A 117 0.45 -18.32 -5.69
C ARG A 117 0.86 -19.78 -5.42
#